data_AF-A0A7V9GWG2-F1
#
_entry.id   AF-A0A7V9GWG2-F1
#
_cell.length_a   1.000
_cell.length_b   1.000
_cell.length_c   1.000
_cell.angle_alpha   90.00
_cell.angle_beta   90.00
_cell.angle_gamma   90.00
#
_symmetry.space_group_name_H-M   'P 1'
#
loop_
_entity.id
_entity.type
_entity.pdbx_description
1 polymer ?
#
loop_
_entity_poly.entity_id
_entity_poly.type
_entity_poly.pdbx_seq_one_letter_code
_entity_poly.pdbx_strand_id
1 'polypeptide(L)'
;MHLGIDWTEAHRLRRAEARPEWKGWTLRAPLCDAASYHTKDDLRHALDVLGIAIPRLYRLGFAHNNCGFCVKAGQASHALLYRTLPDRARWHARQEQRLRRELGKNVAILRDRRGGHTRPLTLAELHRRVVAGIDATDPGDISGCGCAL
;
A
#
# COMPACT_ATOMS: atom_id res chain seq x y z
N MET A 1 -22.07 -9.96 -6.57
CA MET A 1 -20.66 -9.75 -6.21
C MET A 1 -20.57 -8.56 -5.27
N HIS A 2 -19.88 -8.69 -4.15
CA HIS A 2 -19.66 -7.59 -3.22
C HIS A 2 -18.24 -7.04 -3.37
N LEU A 3 -18.11 -5.71 -3.42
CA LEU A 3 -16.83 -5.02 -3.47
C LEU A 3 -16.58 -4.33 -2.12
N GLY A 4 -15.43 -4.62 -1.51
CA GLY A 4 -15.01 -4.02 -0.23
C GLY A 4 -14.41 -2.63 -0.41
N ILE A 5 -15.20 -1.68 -0.89
CA ILE A 5 -14.86 -0.26 -1.03
C ILE A 5 -15.89 0.59 -0.28
N ASP A 6 -15.46 1.72 0.26
CA ASP A 6 -16.33 2.68 0.94
C ASP A 6 -16.68 3.88 0.06
N TRP A 7 -17.52 4.77 0.57
CA TRP A 7 -17.98 5.97 -0.13
C TRP A 7 -16.85 6.89 -0.62
N THR A 8 -15.67 6.86 0.03
CA THR A 8 -14.50 7.64 -0.43
C THR A 8 -13.94 7.11 -1.75
N GLU A 9 -14.23 5.84 -2.08
CA GLU A 9 -13.82 5.16 -3.30
C GLU A 9 -15.01 4.86 -4.25
N ALA A 10 -16.18 5.50 -4.06
CA ALA A 10 -17.40 5.21 -4.85
C ALA A 10 -17.21 5.36 -6.37
N HIS A 11 -16.27 6.20 -6.80
CA HIS A 11 -15.89 6.32 -8.21
C HIS A 11 -15.37 4.99 -8.81
N ARG A 12 -14.84 4.08 -8.00
CA ARG A 12 -14.42 2.73 -8.43
C ARG A 12 -15.59 1.80 -8.70
N LEU A 13 -16.68 1.88 -7.92
CA LEU A 13 -17.89 1.12 -8.18
C LEU A 13 -18.46 1.49 -9.55
N ARG A 14 -18.63 2.79 -9.82
CA ARG A 14 -19.11 3.30 -11.11
C ARG A 14 -18.24 2.83 -12.29
N ARG A 15 -16.90 2.86 -12.11
CA ARG A 15 -15.96 2.36 -13.12
C ARG A 15 -16.06 0.85 -13.32
N ALA A 16 -16.37 0.07 -12.29
CA ALA A 16 -16.56 -1.37 -12.41
C ALA A 16 -17.89 -1.71 -13.10
N GLU A 17 -18.96 -0.98 -12.80
CA GLU A 17 -20.27 -1.17 -13.45
C GLU A 17 -20.24 -0.85 -14.95
N ALA A 18 -19.43 0.12 -15.37
CA ALA A 18 -19.27 0.49 -16.78
C ALA A 18 -18.39 -0.49 -17.58
N ARG A 19 -17.72 -1.44 -16.93
CA ARG A 19 -16.77 -2.36 -17.56
C ARG A 19 -17.47 -3.59 -18.14
N PRO A 20 -17.28 -3.91 -19.44
CA PRO A 20 -17.93 -5.06 -20.08
C PRO A 20 -17.68 -6.40 -19.38
N GLU A 21 -16.52 -6.55 -18.75
CA GLU A 21 -16.11 -7.78 -18.05
C GLU A 21 -17.00 -8.10 -16.84
N TRP A 22 -17.69 -7.10 -16.31
CA TRP A 22 -18.63 -7.25 -15.19
C TRP A 22 -20.07 -7.41 -15.64
N LYS A 23 -20.34 -7.41 -16.96
CA LYS A 23 -21.69 -7.63 -17.50
C LYS A 23 -22.23 -8.97 -17.04
N GLY A 24 -23.43 -8.96 -16.45
CA GLY A 24 -24.07 -10.15 -15.87
C GLY A 24 -23.84 -10.34 -14.37
N TRP A 25 -22.94 -9.57 -13.76
CA TRP A 25 -22.77 -9.54 -12.31
C TRP A 25 -23.55 -8.39 -11.69
N THR A 26 -24.35 -8.67 -10.66
CA THR A 26 -24.86 -7.62 -9.78
C THR A 26 -23.73 -7.17 -8.85
N LEU A 27 -23.22 -5.96 -9.04
CA LEU A 27 -22.23 -5.35 -8.18
C LEU A 27 -22.91 -4.64 -7.00
N ARG A 28 -22.34 -4.78 -5.81
CA ARG A 28 -22.78 -4.13 -4.58
C ARG A 28 -21.57 -3.71 -3.75
N ALA A 29 -21.58 -2.49 -3.21
CA ALA A 29 -20.61 -2.03 -2.23
C ALA A 29 -21.37 -1.32 -1.11
N PRO A 30 -21.84 -2.04 -0.07
CA PRO A 30 -22.74 -1.49 0.94
C PRO A 30 -22.22 -0.25 1.68
N LEU A 31 -20.89 -0.10 1.77
CA LEU A 31 -20.24 1.06 2.38
C LEU A 31 -20.19 2.29 1.46
N CYS A 32 -20.65 2.18 0.21
CA CYS A 32 -20.85 3.31 -0.70
C CYS A 32 -22.27 3.89 -0.61
N ASP A 33 -23.22 3.20 0.03
CA ASP A 33 -24.60 3.69 0.14
C ASP A 33 -24.65 4.91 1.07
N ALA A 34 -25.50 5.90 0.75
CA ALA A 34 -25.57 7.16 1.50
C ALA A 34 -25.95 6.98 2.99
N ALA A 35 -26.68 5.91 3.31
CA ALA A 35 -27.02 5.54 4.68
C ALA A 35 -25.82 4.95 5.47
N SER A 36 -24.70 4.67 4.79
CA SER A 36 -23.53 3.95 5.31
C SER A 36 -22.26 4.82 5.31
N TYR A 37 -22.41 6.14 5.36
CA TYR A 37 -21.27 7.07 5.41
C TYR A 37 -20.59 7.02 6.78
N HIS A 38 -19.76 5.99 6.94
CA HIS A 38 -18.92 5.77 8.11
C HIS A 38 -17.50 6.22 7.84
N THR A 39 -16.87 6.79 8.85
CA THR A 39 -15.42 6.97 8.87
C THR A 39 -14.72 5.64 9.16
N LYS A 40 -13.41 5.58 8.94
CA LYS A 40 -12.63 4.39 9.31
C LYS A 40 -12.66 4.10 10.81
N ASP A 41 -12.80 5.13 11.63
CA ASP A 41 -12.85 4.98 13.08
C ASP A 41 -14.22 4.47 13.53
N ASP A 42 -15.32 4.90 12.90
CA ASP A 42 -16.65 4.32 13.12
C ASP A 42 -16.66 2.83 12.81
N LEU A 43 -16.08 2.43 11.67
CA LEU A 43 -15.98 1.03 11.28
C LEU A 43 -15.09 0.22 12.24
N ARG A 44 -13.99 0.79 12.72
CA ARG A 44 -13.14 0.13 13.73
C ARG A 44 -13.87 -0.08 15.04
N HIS A 45 -14.64 0.91 15.48
CA HIS A 45 -15.44 0.80 16.69
C HIS A 45 -16.53 -0.26 16.53
N ALA A 46 -17.23 -0.30 15.38
CA ALA A 46 -18.21 -1.34 15.10
C ALA A 46 -17.60 -2.76 15.11
N LEU A 47 -16.40 -2.92 14.55
CA LEU A 47 -15.68 -4.20 14.62
C LEU A 47 -15.34 -4.60 16.07
N ASP A 48 -14.93 -3.64 16.90
CA ASP A 48 -14.62 -3.87 18.31
C ASP A 48 -15.86 -4.32 19.11
N VAL A 49 -16.99 -3.64 18.93
CA VAL A 49 -18.29 -4.01 19.53
C VAL A 49 -18.72 -5.42 19.12
N LEU A 50 -18.42 -5.83 17.89
CA LEU A 50 -18.71 -7.17 17.38
C LEU A 50 -17.66 -8.23 17.79
N GLY A 51 -16.61 -7.85 18.52
CA GLY A 51 -15.51 -8.74 18.88
C GLY A 51 -14.65 -9.20 17.69
N ILE A 52 -14.68 -8.45 16.57
CA ILE A 52 -13.94 -8.77 15.35
C ILE A 52 -12.58 -8.09 15.37
N ALA A 53 -11.52 -8.88 15.41
CA ALA A 53 -10.16 -8.36 15.39
C ALA A 53 -9.81 -7.73 14.02
N ILE A 54 -9.27 -6.50 14.06
CA ILE A 54 -8.72 -5.87 12.86
C ILE A 54 -7.50 -6.65 12.32
N PRO A 55 -7.25 -6.59 11.00
CA PRO A 55 -6.07 -7.22 10.41
C PRO A 55 -4.75 -6.77 11.04
N ARG A 56 -3.82 -7.71 11.22
CA ARG A 56 -2.52 -7.51 11.89
C ARG A 56 -1.72 -6.33 11.34
N LEU A 57 -1.76 -6.09 10.04
CA LEU A 57 -0.96 -5.02 9.41
C LEU A 57 -1.36 -3.63 9.88
N TYR A 58 -2.65 -3.39 10.17
CA TYR A 58 -3.07 -2.10 10.73
C TYR A 58 -2.47 -1.85 12.13
N ARG A 59 -2.35 -2.91 12.95
CA ARG A 59 -1.67 -2.84 14.25
C ARG A 59 -0.16 -2.58 14.13
N LEU A 60 0.43 -2.96 12.99
CA LEU A 60 1.84 -2.67 12.67
C LEU A 60 2.03 -1.28 12.03
N GLY A 61 0.98 -0.45 11.93
CA GLY A 61 1.05 0.92 11.42
C GLY A 61 0.92 1.05 9.90
N PHE A 62 0.61 -0.03 9.18
CA PHE A 62 0.40 0.05 7.74
C PHE A 62 -0.94 0.73 7.42
N ALA A 63 -0.93 1.61 6.41
CA ALA A 63 -2.14 2.27 5.93
C ALA A 63 -3.09 1.33 5.16
N HIS A 64 -2.57 0.20 4.66
CA HIS A 64 -3.30 -0.78 3.87
C HIS A 64 -2.96 -2.21 4.31
N ASN A 65 -3.94 -3.10 4.24
CA ASN A 65 -3.76 -4.52 4.55
C ASN A 65 -3.32 -5.35 3.33
N ASN A 66 -2.34 -4.88 2.56
CA ASN A 66 -1.87 -5.47 1.29
C ASN A 66 -0.59 -6.30 1.46
N CYS A 67 -0.61 -7.30 2.35
CA CYS A 67 0.58 -8.13 2.67
C CYS A 67 1.80 -7.34 3.20
N GLY A 68 1.65 -6.04 3.50
CA GLY A 68 2.72 -5.16 3.96
C GLY A 68 3.69 -4.73 2.85
N PHE A 69 3.46 -5.13 1.60
CA PHE A 69 4.32 -4.80 0.47
C PHE A 69 3.49 -4.50 -0.76
N CYS A 70 3.80 -3.39 -1.43
CA CYS A 70 3.27 -3.07 -2.75
C CYS A 70 4.37 -2.40 -3.58
N VAL A 71 4.51 -2.78 -4.84
CA VAL A 71 5.46 -2.16 -5.78
C VAL A 71 5.15 -0.69 -6.09
N LYS A 72 3.95 -0.23 -5.73
CA LYS A 72 3.52 1.17 -5.83
C LYS A 72 3.64 1.93 -4.50
N ALA A 73 4.06 1.27 -3.42
CA ALA A 73 4.22 1.94 -2.14
C ALA A 73 5.46 2.85 -2.14
N GLY A 74 5.40 3.92 -1.37
CA GLY A 74 6.53 4.82 -1.16
C GLY A 74 7.61 4.26 -0.23
N GLN A 75 8.75 4.94 -0.19
CA GLN A 75 9.88 4.69 0.71
C GLN A 75 9.43 4.55 2.17
N ALA A 76 8.48 5.37 2.65
CA ALA A 76 7.97 5.30 4.02
C ALA A 76 7.29 3.96 4.34
N SER A 77 6.48 3.45 3.42
CA SER A 77 5.83 2.15 3.54
C SER A 77 6.86 1.01 3.58
N HIS A 78 7.89 1.08 2.72
CA HIS A 78 8.98 0.11 2.70
C HIS A 78 9.88 0.19 3.93
N ALA A 79 10.11 1.39 4.48
CA ALA A 79 10.83 1.58 5.73
C ALA A 79 10.06 0.98 6.92
N LEU A 80 8.74 1.19 6.97
CA LEU A 80 7.88 0.53 7.96
C LEU A 80 7.94 -0.99 7.83
N LEU A 81 7.90 -1.52 6.60
CA LEU A 81 8.05 -2.95 6.34
C LEU A 81 9.39 -3.48 6.86
N TYR A 82 10.49 -2.77 6.66
CA TYR A 82 11.78 -3.18 7.19
C TYR A 82 11.81 -3.18 8.73
N ARG A 83 11.23 -2.16 9.37
CA ARG A 83 11.17 -2.05 10.83
C ARG A 83 10.29 -3.12 11.49
N THR A 84 9.18 -3.48 10.85
CA THR A 84 8.14 -4.34 11.46
C THR A 84 8.20 -5.80 10.99
N LEU A 85 8.62 -6.05 9.75
CA LEU A 85 8.68 -7.37 9.11
C LEU A 85 9.98 -7.53 8.31
N PRO A 86 11.15 -7.50 8.96
CA PRO A 86 12.46 -7.40 8.31
C PRO A 86 12.78 -8.56 7.37
N ASP A 87 12.33 -9.79 7.69
CA ASP A 87 12.53 -10.94 6.80
C ASP A 87 11.80 -10.81 5.47
N ARG A 88 10.56 -10.30 5.52
CA ARG A 88 9.76 -10.01 4.34
C ARG A 88 10.40 -8.90 3.52
N ALA A 89 10.83 -7.82 4.18
CA ALA A 89 11.56 -6.73 3.53
C ALA A 89 12.82 -7.24 2.80
N ARG A 90 13.65 -8.04 3.48
CA ARG A 90 14.86 -8.66 2.91
C ARG A 90 14.54 -9.58 1.74
N TRP A 91 13.46 -10.35 1.82
CA TRP A 91 13.01 -11.19 0.70
C TRP A 91 12.67 -10.35 -0.53
N HIS A 92 11.91 -9.27 -0.38
CA HIS A 92 11.58 -8.37 -1.50
C HIS A 92 12.81 -7.68 -2.09
N ALA A 93 13.77 -7.28 -1.27
CA ALA A 93 15.04 -6.74 -1.76
C ALA A 93 15.82 -7.76 -2.60
N ARG A 94 15.82 -9.05 -2.21
CA ARG A 94 16.43 -10.11 -3.02
C ARG A 94 15.70 -10.30 -4.36
N GLN A 95 14.36 -10.24 -4.37
CA GLN A 95 13.58 -10.32 -5.60
C GLN A 95 13.84 -9.13 -6.53
N GLU A 96 13.92 -7.92 -5.99
CA GLU A 96 14.28 -6.73 -6.77
C GLU A 96 15.68 -6.88 -7.42
N GLN A 97 16.67 -7.34 -6.66
CA GLN A 97 18.01 -7.57 -7.19
C GLN A 97 18.07 -8.68 -8.25
N ARG A 98 17.28 -9.74 -8.06
CA ARG A 98 17.13 -10.80 -9.06
C ARG A 98 16.57 -10.23 -10.37
N LEU A 99 15.46 -9.49 -10.29
CA LEU A 99 14.83 -8.88 -11.46
C LEU A 99 15.77 -7.90 -12.18
N ARG A 100 16.51 -7.08 -11.43
CA ARG A 100 17.53 -6.17 -12.00
C ARG A 100 18.59 -6.89 -12.82
N ARG A 101 19.07 -8.04 -12.31
CA ARG A 101 20.05 -8.90 -13.02
C ARG A 101 19.45 -9.51 -14.27
N GLU A 102 18.24 -10.09 -14.16
CA GLU A 102 17.54 -10.69 -15.31
C GLU A 102 17.25 -9.68 -16.42
N LEU A 103 16.90 -8.44 -16.07
CA LEU A 103 16.64 -7.39 -17.03
C LEU A 103 17.91 -6.73 -17.60
N GLY A 104 19.08 -6.90 -16.95
CA GLY A 104 20.30 -6.17 -17.29
C GLY A 104 20.15 -4.65 -17.18
N LYS A 105 19.23 -4.16 -16.33
CA LYS A 105 18.85 -2.73 -16.25
C LYS A 105 19.05 -2.15 -14.86
N ASN A 106 19.48 -0.89 -14.81
CA ASN A 106 19.53 -0.12 -13.57
C ASN A 106 18.15 0.46 -13.22
N VAL A 107 17.23 -0.39 -12.77
CA VAL A 107 15.85 -0.02 -12.38
C VAL A 107 15.54 -0.44 -10.95
N ALA A 108 14.76 0.33 -10.21
CA ALA A 108 14.36 0.00 -8.84
C ALA A 108 12.89 0.34 -8.61
N ILE A 109 12.30 -0.28 -7.60
CA ILE A 109 10.92 -0.01 -7.16
C ILE A 109 10.81 1.44 -6.71
N LEU A 110 11.81 1.92 -5.96
CA LEU A 110 11.84 3.26 -5.42
C LEU A 110 12.75 4.18 -6.23
N ARG A 111 12.55 5.48 -6.02
CA ARG A 111 13.36 6.55 -6.60
C ARG A 111 13.83 7.45 -5.46
N ASP A 112 15.09 7.83 -5.51
CA ASP A 112 15.68 8.89 -4.68
C ASP A 112 15.58 10.19 -5.47
N ARG A 113 14.89 11.19 -4.91
CA ARG A 113 14.64 12.50 -5.55
C ARG A 113 15.42 13.65 -4.90
N ARG A 114 16.30 13.35 -3.95
CA ARG A 114 17.04 14.36 -3.19
C ARG A 114 18.06 15.06 -4.08
N GLY A 115 18.31 16.34 -3.82
CA GLY A 115 19.30 17.13 -4.58
C GLY A 115 18.88 17.47 -6.01
N GLY A 116 17.57 17.50 -6.32
CA GLY A 116 17.06 17.93 -7.63
C GLY A 116 17.20 16.91 -8.76
N HIS A 117 17.80 15.75 -8.50
CA HIS A 117 17.95 14.67 -9.46
C HIS A 117 17.15 13.44 -9.04
N THR A 118 16.65 12.69 -10.02
CA THR A 118 15.95 11.42 -9.77
C THR A 118 16.84 10.25 -10.17
N ARG A 119 17.07 9.33 -9.23
CA ARG A 119 17.81 8.08 -9.50
C ARG A 119 17.12 6.86 -8.89
N PRO A 120 17.33 5.65 -9.42
CA PRO A 120 16.85 4.42 -8.80
C PRO A 120 17.35 4.27 -7.35
N LEU A 121 16.44 3.93 -6.44
CA LEU A 121 16.71 3.61 -5.05
C LEU A 121 16.29 2.16 -4.80
N THR A 122 17.27 1.27 -4.65
CA THR A 122 16.96 -0.14 -4.36
C THR A 122 16.44 -0.30 -2.94
N LEU A 123 15.65 -1.34 -2.69
CA LEU A 123 15.19 -1.69 -1.34
C LEU A 123 16.37 -1.99 -0.41
N ALA A 124 17.43 -2.64 -0.93
CA ALA A 124 18.65 -2.88 -0.16
C ALA A 124 19.33 -1.58 0.28
N GLU A 125 19.39 -0.57 -0.60
CA GLU A 125 19.89 0.75 -0.26
C GLU A 125 18.99 1.46 0.76
N LEU A 126 17.67 1.42 0.60
CA LEU A 126 16.74 1.95 1.58
C LEU A 126 16.96 1.31 2.96
N HIS A 127 17.07 -0.02 3.03
CA HIS A 127 17.29 -0.72 4.30
C HIS A 127 18.56 -0.25 5.00
N ARG A 128 19.66 -0.03 4.26
CA ARG A 128 20.90 0.52 4.82
C ARG A 128 20.70 1.91 5.43
N ARG A 129 19.93 2.78 4.77
CA ARG A 129 19.59 4.11 5.29
C ARG A 129 18.75 4.04 6.56
N VAL A 130 17.76 3.15 6.59
CA VAL A 130 16.91 2.94 7.78
C VAL A 130 17.75 2.48 8.97
N VAL A 131 18.70 1.56 8.77
CA VAL A 131 19.62 1.11 9.83
C VAL A 131 20.55 2.22 10.30
N ALA A 132 21.05 3.05 9.37
CA ALA A 132 21.94 4.16 9.68
C ALA A 132 21.24 5.36 10.37
N GLY A 133 19.92 5.32 10.56
CA GLY A 133 19.16 6.44 11.12
C GLY A 133 19.16 7.69 10.24
N ILE A 134 19.58 7.56 8.97
CA ILE A 134 19.54 8.64 7.99
C ILE A 134 18.08 8.82 7.58
N ASP A 135 17.65 10.07 7.41
CA ASP A 135 16.31 10.40 6.92
C ASP A 135 16.03 9.61 5.63
N ALA A 136 15.30 8.52 5.79
CA ALA A 136 15.27 7.41 4.83
C ALA A 136 14.17 7.58 3.79
N THR A 137 13.31 8.58 3.98
CA THR A 137 12.07 8.78 3.25
C THR A 137 12.05 10.14 2.57
N ASP A 138 11.49 10.22 1.38
CA ASP A 138 11.25 11.50 0.72
C ASP A 138 10.31 12.37 1.60
N PRO A 139 10.55 13.68 1.78
CA PRO A 139 9.78 14.56 2.68
C PRO A 139 8.27 14.67 2.39
N GLY A 140 7.79 14.17 1.24
CA GLY A 140 6.36 14.16 0.86
C GLY A 140 5.75 12.77 0.81
N ASP A 141 6.45 11.75 1.30
CA ASP A 141 6.00 10.37 1.21
C ASP A 141 5.06 9.97 2.35
N ILE A 142 3.77 9.87 2.02
CA ILE A 142 2.76 9.27 2.89
C ILE A 142 2.82 7.74 2.75
N SER A 143 2.87 7.01 3.86
CA SER A 143 3.10 5.55 4.00
C SER A 143 2.14 4.58 3.23
N GLY A 144 1.33 5.08 2.29
CA GLY A 144 0.38 4.34 1.44
C GLY A 144 0.79 4.27 -0.04
N CYS A 145 0.08 3.43 -0.83
CA CYS A 145 0.38 3.23 -2.26
C CYS A 145 -0.30 4.24 -3.20
N GLY A 146 -1.03 5.22 -2.65
CA GLY A 146 -1.81 6.20 -3.42
C GLY A 146 -2.84 5.56 -4.36
N CYS A 147 -3.16 4.27 -4.21
CA CYS A 147 -3.95 3.53 -5.19
C CYS A 147 -5.41 4.03 -5.30
N ALA A 148 -5.87 4.84 -4.34
CA ALA A 148 -7.18 5.49 -4.29
C ALA A 148 -7.30 6.76 -5.14
N LEU A 149 -6.18 7.28 -5.65
CA LEU A 149 -6.10 8.39 -6.60
C LEU A 149 -6.15 7.88 -8.05
#